data_AF-N1U1N7-F1
#
_entry.id   AF-N1U1N7-F1
#
_cell.length_a   1.000
_cell.length_b   1.000
_cell.length_c   1.000
_cell.angle_alpha   90.00
_cell.angle_beta   90.00
_cell.angle_gamma   90.00
#
_symmetry.space_group_name_H-M   'P 1'
#
loop_
_entity.id
_entity.type
_entity.pdbx_description
1 polymer ?
#
loop_
_entity_poly.entity_id
_entity_poly.type
_entity_poly.pdbx_seq_one_letter_code
_entity_poly.pdbx_strand_id
1 'polypeptide(L)'
;MPDFSAFRELETSLGPTLKEGREGILELDLRNLRIFTGLSILSRTLGEEVFEQVQNGIGDVTIFYKINPNINQELLNLHIGYIQIYARAGVLKDILLFKEEFQDHLRTVFGTFQRQVWAKKIHPEFYGENPETCPAYALVFPFHHASPNENIDYQFVLERVPNQKEPGEFFFRLTVENYDRANIDLTALPHVIVDDIGSRIFIAGSTKIAEAINNGILSAAQRGEKFYVEENRSFSKVFEQIEKTPLGKLDQISVFWDKTFSDEIVKTNPVEALPLFKKIFLILEDQEIAKYLKEGFTVRARLADEVAVYIDLSRLDRVLNFSFNVKRTTLDLDHYLKRMPILEKIANRENHKFDLAEFNVF
;
A
#
# COMPACT_ATOMS: atom_id res chain seq x y z
N MET A 1 2.79 -24.31 15.10
CA MET A 1 1.91 -23.92 13.99
C MET A 1 1.02 -22.79 14.49
N PRO A 2 0.77 -21.74 13.69
CA PRO A 2 -0.19 -20.71 14.05
C PRO A 2 -1.57 -21.34 14.27
N ASP A 3 -2.32 -20.84 15.26
CA ASP A 3 -3.66 -21.33 15.57
C ASP A 3 -4.67 -20.66 14.61
N PHE A 4 -5.22 -21.44 13.68
CA PHE A 4 -6.15 -20.98 12.64
C PHE A 4 -7.62 -20.88 13.13
N SER A 5 -7.90 -21.11 14.41
CA SER A 5 -9.24 -21.41 14.94
C SER A 5 -10.32 -20.30 14.82
N ALA A 6 -10.05 -19.17 14.17
CA ALA A 6 -11.05 -18.11 13.97
C ALA A 6 -11.03 -17.38 12.61
N PHE A 7 -10.24 -17.81 11.62
CA PHE A 7 -10.02 -17.00 10.42
C PHE A 7 -10.83 -17.50 9.21
N ARG A 8 -11.84 -16.74 8.75
CA ARG A 8 -12.57 -17.07 7.50
C ARG A 8 -12.25 -16.08 6.38
N GLU A 9 -12.44 -14.79 6.62
CA GLU A 9 -12.10 -13.71 5.68
C GLU A 9 -11.79 -12.42 6.46
N LEU A 10 -10.82 -11.63 6.00
CA LEU A 10 -10.48 -10.33 6.58
C LEU A 10 -10.43 -9.26 5.48
N GLU A 11 -11.05 -8.11 5.73
CA GLU A 11 -10.99 -6.97 4.81
C GLU A 11 -9.61 -6.32 4.86
N THR A 12 -9.02 -6.11 3.68
CA THR A 12 -7.74 -5.40 3.58
C THR A 12 -7.98 -3.96 3.15
N SER A 13 -7.06 -3.07 3.51
CA SER A 13 -7.08 -1.67 3.09
C SER A 13 -7.01 -1.48 1.56
N LEU A 14 -6.55 -2.49 0.82
CA LEU A 14 -6.47 -2.47 -0.65
C LEU A 14 -7.83 -2.73 -1.31
N GLY A 15 -8.77 -3.35 -0.58
CA GLY A 15 -10.13 -3.69 -1.00
C GLY A 15 -10.42 -5.17 -1.17
N PRO A 16 -9.55 -5.98 -1.82
CA PRO A 16 -9.72 -7.42 -1.85
C PRO A 16 -9.63 -8.04 -0.44
N THR A 17 -10.44 -9.05 -0.14
CA THR A 17 -10.39 -9.74 1.15
C THR A 17 -9.25 -10.76 1.18
N LEU A 18 -8.59 -10.85 2.34
CA LEU A 18 -7.63 -11.89 2.65
C LEU A 18 -8.41 -13.12 3.13
N LYS A 19 -8.24 -14.27 2.45
CA LYS A 19 -8.97 -15.49 2.75
C LYS A 19 -8.05 -16.60 3.20
N GLU A 20 -8.52 -17.46 4.09
CA GLU A 20 -7.78 -18.68 4.41
C GLU A 20 -7.78 -19.62 3.19
N GLY A 21 -6.58 -19.94 2.71
CA GLY A 21 -6.35 -20.87 1.62
C GLY A 21 -6.03 -22.28 2.12
N ARG A 22 -5.39 -23.09 1.26
CA ARG A 22 -4.96 -24.44 1.64
C ARG A 22 -3.62 -24.38 2.39
N GLU A 23 -3.39 -25.36 3.27
CA GLU A 23 -2.11 -25.56 3.97
C GLU A 23 -1.64 -24.33 4.79
N GLY A 24 -2.60 -23.57 5.34
CA GLY A 24 -2.30 -22.40 6.17
C GLY A 24 -1.72 -21.20 5.40
N ILE A 25 -1.97 -21.13 4.09
CA ILE A 25 -1.58 -20.00 3.24
C ILE A 25 -2.77 -19.03 3.17
N LEU A 26 -2.52 -17.73 3.38
CA LEU A 26 -3.53 -16.70 3.20
C LEU A 26 -3.56 -16.25 1.74
N GLU A 27 -4.71 -16.32 1.08
CA GLU A 27 -4.87 -15.97 -0.34
C GLU A 27 -5.41 -14.54 -0.48
N LEU A 28 -4.78 -13.77 -1.38
CA LEU A 28 -5.19 -12.42 -1.74
C LEU A 28 -5.28 -12.29 -3.26
N ASP A 29 -6.42 -11.83 -3.79
CA ASP A 29 -6.59 -11.62 -5.24
C ASP A 29 -6.44 -10.14 -5.60
N LEU A 30 -5.32 -9.80 -6.25
CA LEU A 30 -5.02 -8.45 -6.69
C LEU A 30 -5.08 -8.29 -8.21
N ARG A 31 -5.59 -9.27 -8.97
CA ARG A 31 -5.60 -9.22 -10.44
C ARG A 31 -6.28 -7.95 -10.96
N ASN A 32 -7.42 -7.62 -10.36
CA ASN A 32 -8.22 -6.44 -10.70
C ASN A 32 -7.78 -5.16 -9.98
N LEU A 33 -6.74 -5.20 -9.13
CA LEU A 33 -6.22 -4.01 -8.46
C LEU A 33 -5.57 -3.08 -9.49
N ARG A 34 -6.21 -1.94 -9.73
CA ARG A 34 -5.67 -0.86 -10.57
C ARG A 34 -4.54 -0.16 -9.83
N ILE A 35 -3.48 0.20 -10.53
CA ILE A 35 -2.31 0.87 -9.96
C ILE A 35 -2.33 2.33 -10.38
N PHE A 36 -2.17 3.25 -9.42
CA PHE A 36 -2.02 4.68 -9.70
C PHE A 36 -0.58 5.10 -9.48
N THR A 37 0.10 5.53 -10.54
CA THR A 37 1.47 6.05 -10.45
C THR A 37 1.48 7.53 -10.10
N GLY A 38 2.62 8.00 -9.58
CA GLY A 38 2.86 9.43 -9.33
C GLY A 38 2.02 10.13 -8.26
N LEU A 39 1.14 9.45 -7.52
CA LEU A 39 0.25 10.10 -6.53
C LEU A 39 1.01 10.90 -5.45
N SER A 40 2.17 10.40 -5.01
CA SER A 40 3.03 11.12 -4.06
C SER A 40 3.66 12.37 -4.67
N ILE A 41 3.96 12.34 -5.97
CA ILE A 41 4.51 13.50 -6.70
C ILE A 41 3.41 14.55 -6.84
N LEU A 42 2.22 14.13 -7.28
CA LEU A 42 1.04 14.98 -7.37
C LEU A 42 0.71 15.66 -6.04
N SER A 43 0.67 14.90 -4.96
CA SER A 43 0.42 15.42 -3.61
C SER A 43 1.43 16.49 -3.24
N ARG A 44 2.72 16.28 -3.58
CA ARG A 44 3.80 17.23 -3.29
C ARG A 44 3.67 18.51 -4.09
N THR A 45 3.42 18.40 -5.40
CA THR A 45 3.22 19.56 -6.27
C THR A 45 2.04 20.41 -5.79
N LEU A 46 0.91 19.78 -5.47
CA LEU A 46 -0.27 20.47 -4.94
C LEU A 46 0.01 21.11 -3.58
N GLY A 47 0.73 20.43 -2.69
CA GLY A 47 1.13 20.98 -1.39
C GLY A 47 2.02 22.22 -1.53
N GLU A 48 3.01 22.16 -2.42
CA GLU A 48 3.90 23.29 -2.73
C GLU A 48 3.10 24.50 -3.27
N GLU A 49 2.14 24.29 -4.18
CA GLU A 49 1.25 25.35 -4.68
C GLU A 49 0.35 25.94 -3.58
N VAL A 50 -0.17 25.10 -2.67
CA VAL A 50 -0.94 25.58 -1.49
C VAL A 50 -0.07 26.46 -0.62
N PHE A 51 1.16 26.04 -0.30
CA PHE A 51 2.05 26.82 0.54
C PHE A 51 2.42 28.16 -0.09
N GLU A 52 2.65 28.19 -1.40
CA GLU A 52 2.93 29.41 -2.13
C GLU A 52 1.74 30.38 -2.09
N GLN A 53 0.52 29.88 -2.32
CA GLN A 53 -0.69 30.70 -2.29
C GLN A 53 -1.02 31.20 -0.87
N VAL A 54 -0.79 30.39 0.17
CA VAL A 54 -0.95 30.83 1.57
C VAL A 54 0.09 31.88 1.96
N GLN A 55 1.33 31.73 1.49
CA GLN A 55 2.41 32.66 1.82
C GLN A 55 2.26 34.03 1.14
N ASN A 56 1.80 34.04 -0.11
CA ASN A 56 1.75 35.26 -0.93
C ASN A 56 0.33 35.82 -1.11
N GLY A 57 -0.70 35.03 -0.83
CA GLY A 57 -2.10 35.38 -0.99
C GLY A 57 -2.68 36.09 0.24
N ILE A 58 -3.75 36.86 0.02
CA ILE A 58 -4.43 37.65 1.05
C ILE A 58 -5.88 37.22 1.29
N GLY A 59 -6.32 36.12 0.68
CA GLY A 59 -7.72 35.68 0.69
C GLY A 59 -7.87 34.16 0.62
N ASP A 60 -8.94 33.71 -0.02
CA ASP A 60 -9.19 32.28 -0.25
C ASP A 60 -8.05 31.64 -1.07
N VAL A 61 -7.71 30.41 -0.71
CA VAL A 61 -6.81 29.56 -1.48
C VAL A 61 -7.65 28.85 -2.53
N THR A 62 -7.30 29.05 -3.80
CA THR A 62 -7.94 28.38 -4.93
C THR A 62 -6.87 28.01 -5.93
N ILE A 63 -6.65 26.71 -6.08
CA ILE A 63 -5.72 26.11 -7.03
C ILE A 63 -6.52 25.33 -8.05
N PHE A 64 -6.11 25.42 -9.31
CA PHE A 64 -6.67 24.61 -10.38
C PHE A 64 -5.54 23.98 -11.18
N TYR A 65 -5.23 22.73 -10.84
CA TYR A 65 -4.12 21.97 -11.39
C TYR A 65 -4.59 21.07 -12.52
N LYS A 66 -3.88 21.11 -13.66
CA LYS A 66 -4.11 20.18 -14.78
C LYS A 66 -3.25 18.93 -14.61
N ILE A 67 -3.87 17.76 -14.66
CA ILE A 67 -3.17 16.49 -14.51
C ILE A 67 -2.09 16.33 -15.60
N ASN A 68 -0.87 15.97 -15.16
CA ASN A 68 0.23 15.67 -16.07
C ASN A 68 0.13 14.21 -16.57
N PRO A 69 -0.08 13.97 -17.89
CA PRO A 69 -0.21 12.62 -18.44
C PRO A 69 1.04 11.76 -18.23
N ASN A 70 2.23 12.38 -18.13
CA ASN A 70 3.48 11.64 -17.96
C ASN A 70 3.67 11.12 -16.52
N ILE A 71 2.85 11.56 -15.56
CA ILE A 71 3.00 11.24 -14.13
C ILE A 71 1.78 10.48 -13.60
N ASN A 72 0.57 10.86 -14.01
CA ASN A 72 -0.68 10.33 -13.48
C ASN A 72 -1.67 9.97 -14.61
N GLN A 73 -1.21 9.22 -15.62
CA GLN A 73 -2.05 8.79 -16.74
C GLN A 73 -3.31 8.04 -16.26
N GLU A 74 -3.23 7.33 -15.14
CA GLU A 74 -4.35 6.54 -14.64
C GLU A 74 -5.49 7.41 -14.10
N LEU A 75 -5.22 8.65 -13.66
CA LEU A 75 -6.28 9.62 -13.36
C LEU A 75 -6.96 10.13 -14.63
N LEU A 76 -6.22 10.34 -15.72
CA LEU A 76 -6.82 10.70 -17.01
C LEU A 76 -7.67 9.55 -17.56
N ASN A 77 -7.24 8.31 -17.36
CA ASN A 77 -8.02 7.13 -17.74
C ASN A 77 -9.31 7.01 -16.90
N LEU A 78 -9.36 7.62 -15.70
CA LEU A 78 -10.58 7.80 -14.90
C LEU A 78 -11.45 8.96 -15.38
N HIS A 79 -11.12 9.61 -16.50
CA HIS A 79 -11.76 10.85 -16.94
C HIS A 79 -11.62 11.99 -15.91
N ILE A 80 -10.51 12.01 -15.16
CA ILE A 80 -10.18 13.07 -14.21
C ILE A 80 -9.04 13.92 -14.80
N GLY A 81 -9.41 15.03 -15.44
CA GLY A 81 -8.46 15.93 -16.10
C GLY A 81 -7.81 16.97 -15.20
N TYR A 82 -8.47 17.32 -14.09
CA TYR A 82 -8.07 18.43 -13.23
C TYR A 82 -8.29 18.12 -11.75
N ILE A 83 -7.54 18.84 -10.91
CA ILE A 83 -7.73 18.89 -9.46
C ILE A 83 -7.88 20.36 -9.06
N GLN A 84 -8.99 20.66 -8.41
CA GLN A 84 -9.23 21.93 -7.75
C GLN A 84 -8.97 21.75 -6.25
N ILE A 85 -8.18 22.64 -5.64
CA ILE A 85 -8.09 22.75 -4.18
C ILE A 85 -8.70 24.09 -3.79
N TYR A 86 -9.59 24.09 -2.81
CA TYR A 86 -10.24 25.29 -2.30
C TYR A 86 -10.19 25.32 -0.77
N ALA A 87 -9.83 26.47 -0.20
CA ALA A 87 -9.95 26.73 1.22
C ALA A 87 -10.26 28.21 1.47
N ARG A 88 -11.13 28.51 2.43
CA ARG A 88 -11.44 29.89 2.80
C ARG A 88 -10.27 30.57 3.50
N ALA A 89 -10.22 31.90 3.38
CA ALA A 89 -9.31 32.73 4.13
C ALA A 89 -9.35 32.36 5.64
N GLY A 90 -8.19 32.12 6.23
CA GLY A 90 -8.04 31.78 7.64
C GLY A 90 -8.09 30.29 7.97
N VAL A 91 -8.60 29.41 7.10
CA VAL A 91 -8.59 27.94 7.32
C VAL A 91 -7.17 27.40 7.37
N LEU A 92 -6.33 27.83 6.42
CA LEU A 92 -4.95 27.34 6.27
C LEU A 92 -3.91 28.26 6.91
N LYS A 93 -4.30 29.12 7.87
CA LYS A 93 -3.43 30.18 8.42
C LYS A 93 -2.13 29.66 9.05
N ASP A 94 -2.19 28.51 9.72
CA ASP A 94 -1.06 27.96 10.49
C ASP A 94 -0.31 26.87 9.70
N ILE A 95 -0.74 26.58 8.46
CA ILE A 95 -0.23 25.46 7.68
C ILE A 95 1.27 25.52 7.38
N LEU A 96 1.83 26.73 7.38
CA LEU A 96 3.26 26.96 7.16
C LEU A 96 4.10 26.46 8.35
N LEU A 97 3.50 26.29 9.54
CA LEU A 97 4.14 25.71 10.73
C LEU A 97 4.18 24.18 10.68
N PHE A 98 3.22 23.55 10.01
CA PHE A 98 3.05 22.08 9.92
C PHE A 98 2.98 21.58 8.47
N LYS A 99 3.90 22.08 7.62
CA LYS A 99 3.96 21.72 6.20
C LYS A 99 4.05 20.22 5.93
N GLU A 100 4.89 19.52 6.70
CA GLU A 100 5.09 18.07 6.52
C GLU A 100 3.80 17.29 6.80
N GLU A 101 3.08 17.66 7.85
CA GLU A 101 1.84 16.99 8.24
C GLU A 101 0.72 17.24 7.22
N PHE A 102 0.55 18.48 6.75
CA PHE A 102 -0.39 18.76 5.66
C PHE A 102 -0.03 18.01 4.36
N GLN A 103 1.26 17.92 4.07
CA GLN A 103 1.76 17.18 2.91
C GLN A 103 1.42 15.68 3.01
N ASP A 104 1.48 15.12 4.22
CA ASP A 104 1.09 13.75 4.51
C ASP A 104 -0.43 13.53 4.45
N HIS A 105 -1.22 14.51 4.87
CA HIS A 105 -2.68 14.50 4.70
C HIS A 105 -3.07 14.51 3.22
N LEU A 106 -2.45 15.36 2.39
CA LEU A 106 -2.65 15.34 0.93
C LEU A 106 -2.26 13.98 0.33
N ARG A 107 -1.11 13.44 0.75
CA ARG A 107 -0.64 12.11 0.31
C ARG A 107 -1.61 11.01 0.68
N THR A 108 -2.24 11.11 1.85
CA THR A 108 -3.28 10.19 2.31
C THR A 108 -4.54 10.29 1.46
N VAL A 109 -5.02 11.50 1.18
CA VAL A 109 -6.20 11.71 0.34
C VAL A 109 -5.99 11.12 -1.05
N PHE A 110 -4.89 11.45 -1.72
CA PHE A 110 -4.63 10.91 -3.05
C PHE A 110 -4.27 9.41 -3.00
N GLY A 111 -3.54 8.97 -1.97
CA GLY A 111 -3.23 7.56 -1.75
C GLY A 111 -4.47 6.69 -1.52
N THR A 112 -5.57 7.28 -1.04
CA THR A 112 -6.85 6.58 -0.84
C THR A 112 -7.47 6.11 -2.16
N PHE A 113 -7.17 6.75 -3.30
CA PHE A 113 -7.59 6.26 -4.62
C PHE A 113 -6.99 4.91 -5.01
N GLN A 114 -5.85 4.55 -4.42
CA GLN A 114 -5.25 3.23 -4.61
C GLN A 114 -6.09 2.11 -3.98
N ARG A 115 -7.06 2.46 -3.12
CA ARG A 115 -7.92 1.55 -2.36
C ARG A 115 -9.25 1.42 -3.05
N GLN A 116 -9.60 0.20 -3.47
CA GLN A 116 -10.81 0.01 -4.26
C GLN A 116 -12.09 0.33 -3.48
N VAL A 117 -12.10 0.11 -2.16
CA VAL A 117 -13.24 0.41 -1.29
C VAL A 117 -13.67 1.87 -1.45
N TRP A 118 -12.71 2.79 -1.45
CA TRP A 118 -12.96 4.23 -1.54
C TRP A 118 -13.06 4.72 -2.99
N ALA A 119 -12.23 4.20 -3.89
CA ALA A 119 -12.26 4.58 -5.30
C ALA A 119 -13.61 4.26 -5.97
N LYS A 120 -14.26 3.17 -5.58
CA LYS A 120 -15.62 2.81 -6.04
C LYS A 120 -16.69 3.76 -5.53
N LYS A 121 -16.54 4.29 -4.31
CA LYS A 121 -17.52 5.25 -3.74
C LYS A 121 -17.51 6.57 -4.49
N ILE A 122 -16.34 7.06 -4.90
CA ILE A 122 -16.22 8.35 -5.58
C ILE A 122 -16.46 8.25 -7.10
N HIS A 123 -16.17 7.10 -7.73
CA HIS A 123 -16.39 6.87 -9.16
C HIS A 123 -16.96 5.47 -9.48
N PRO A 124 -18.20 5.16 -9.05
CA PRO A 124 -18.78 3.81 -9.14
C PRO A 124 -18.85 3.24 -10.56
N GLU A 125 -19.26 4.04 -11.54
CA GLU A 125 -19.46 3.60 -12.93
C GLU A 125 -18.17 3.15 -13.62
N PHE A 126 -17.03 3.73 -13.26
CA PHE A 126 -15.73 3.33 -13.79
C PHE A 126 -15.29 1.94 -13.29
N TYR A 127 -15.80 1.55 -12.13
CA TYR A 127 -15.58 0.23 -11.55
C TYR A 127 -16.72 -0.76 -11.88
N GLY A 128 -17.61 -0.40 -12.82
CA GLY A 128 -18.70 -1.26 -13.29
C GLY A 128 -19.90 -1.33 -12.36
N GLU A 129 -20.01 -0.43 -11.38
CA GLU A 129 -21.19 -0.34 -10.53
C GLU A 129 -22.29 0.46 -11.22
N ASN A 130 -23.56 0.11 -10.97
CA ASN A 130 -24.70 0.84 -11.52
C ASN A 130 -24.91 2.14 -10.73
N PRO A 131 -24.84 3.33 -11.35
CA PRO A 131 -25.06 4.63 -10.69
C PRO A 131 -26.40 4.78 -9.99
N GLU A 132 -27.44 4.07 -10.44
CA GLU A 132 -28.77 4.14 -9.83
C GLU A 132 -28.82 3.47 -8.45
N THR A 133 -28.02 2.42 -8.26
CA THR A 133 -27.94 1.68 -6.99
C THR A 133 -26.76 2.11 -6.13
N CYS A 134 -25.68 2.56 -6.78
CA CYS A 134 -24.45 3.03 -6.16
C CYS A 134 -24.16 4.45 -6.65
N PRO A 135 -24.76 5.50 -6.05
CA PRO A 135 -24.44 6.86 -6.41
C PRO A 135 -23.00 7.20 -6.04
N ALA A 136 -22.43 8.22 -6.69
CA ALA A 136 -21.12 8.74 -6.32
C ALA A 136 -21.22 9.52 -5.00
N TYR A 137 -20.30 9.25 -4.08
CA TYR A 137 -20.18 9.91 -2.79
C TYR A 137 -18.93 10.77 -2.73
N ALA A 138 -19.04 11.92 -2.07
CA ALA A 138 -17.87 12.66 -1.62
C ALA A 138 -17.16 11.88 -0.50
N LEU A 139 -15.84 12.01 -0.43
CA LEU A 139 -15.01 11.41 0.62
C LEU A 139 -14.63 12.47 1.64
N VAL A 140 -14.97 12.25 2.91
CA VAL A 140 -14.62 13.15 4.02
C VAL A 140 -13.46 12.54 4.80
N PHE A 141 -12.38 13.31 4.93
CA PHE A 141 -11.19 12.93 5.69
C PHE A 141 -11.10 13.77 6.98
N PRO A 142 -11.49 13.20 8.13
CA PRO A 142 -11.54 13.93 9.40
C PRO A 142 -10.17 13.95 10.08
N PHE A 143 -9.19 14.66 9.49
CA PHE A 143 -7.82 14.71 10.03
C PHE A 143 -7.73 15.27 11.46
N HIS A 144 -8.67 16.13 11.86
CA HIS A 144 -8.82 16.61 13.24
C HIS A 144 -9.02 15.49 14.29
N HIS A 145 -9.54 14.32 13.90
CA HIS A 145 -9.67 13.16 14.80
C HIS A 145 -8.46 12.22 14.75
N ALA A 146 -7.70 12.24 13.66
CA ALA A 146 -6.61 11.30 13.41
C ALA A 146 -5.22 11.86 13.75
N SER A 147 -5.06 13.18 13.73
CA SER A 147 -3.77 13.83 14.00
C SER A 147 -3.48 13.91 15.51
N PRO A 148 -2.24 13.64 15.95
CA PRO A 148 -1.81 13.88 17.32
C PRO A 148 -1.60 15.38 17.64
N ASN A 149 -1.65 16.25 16.64
CA ASN A 149 -1.44 17.68 16.77
C ASN A 149 -2.78 18.41 16.93
N GLU A 150 -3.03 18.89 18.14
CA GLU A 150 -4.28 19.60 18.51
C GLU A 150 -4.53 20.88 17.71
N ASN A 151 -3.53 21.40 16.99
CA ASN A 151 -3.69 22.58 16.13
C ASN A 151 -4.31 22.25 14.76
N ILE A 152 -4.54 20.97 14.45
CA ILE A 152 -5.25 20.57 13.23
C ILE A 152 -6.74 20.49 13.52
N ASP A 153 -7.43 21.56 13.14
CA ASP A 153 -8.88 21.72 13.29
C ASP A 153 -9.63 21.56 11.96
N TYR A 154 -8.95 21.13 10.89
CA TYR A 154 -9.54 21.01 9.55
C TYR A 154 -9.96 19.59 9.18
N GLN A 155 -10.82 19.51 8.18
CA GLN A 155 -11.18 18.31 7.44
C GLN A 155 -11.03 18.55 5.94
N PHE A 156 -10.79 17.47 5.19
CA PHE A 156 -10.78 17.54 3.73
C PHE A 156 -12.04 16.87 3.19
N VAL A 157 -12.68 17.50 2.22
CA VAL A 157 -13.82 16.94 1.49
C VAL A 157 -13.45 16.84 0.02
N LEU A 158 -13.41 15.62 -0.50
CA LEU A 158 -13.04 15.32 -1.88
C LEU A 158 -14.27 14.92 -2.67
N GLU A 159 -14.60 15.71 -3.68
CA GLU A 159 -15.75 15.51 -4.56
C GLU A 159 -15.28 15.19 -5.98
N ARG A 160 -16.03 14.34 -6.68
CA ARG A 160 -15.95 14.21 -8.14
C ARG A 160 -17.01 15.09 -8.78
N VAL A 161 -16.58 16.08 -9.55
CA VAL A 161 -17.46 17.09 -10.14
C VAL A 161 -17.43 16.97 -11.67
N PRO A 162 -18.59 16.96 -12.35
CA PRO A 162 -18.63 16.96 -13.82
C PRO A 162 -17.95 18.19 -14.42
N ASN A 163 -17.20 17.99 -15.48
CA ASN A 163 -16.65 19.05 -16.30
C ASN A 163 -17.78 19.67 -17.15
N GLN A 164 -18.00 20.98 -17.01
CA GLN A 164 -19.05 21.69 -17.75
C GLN A 164 -18.77 21.80 -19.26
N LYS A 165 -17.50 21.67 -19.68
CA LYS A 165 -17.11 21.84 -21.09
C LYS A 165 -17.15 20.53 -21.88
N GLU A 166 -16.82 19.42 -21.24
CA GLU A 166 -16.59 18.12 -21.87
C GLU A 166 -17.49 17.07 -21.18
N PRO A 167 -18.63 16.70 -21.79
CA PRO A 167 -19.51 15.69 -21.23
C PRO A 167 -18.79 14.36 -21.01
N GLY A 168 -18.97 13.78 -19.82
CA GLY A 168 -18.29 12.53 -19.43
C GLY A 168 -16.90 12.72 -18.83
N GLU A 169 -16.34 13.94 -18.88
CA GLU A 169 -15.12 14.29 -18.15
C GLU A 169 -15.46 14.88 -16.78
N PHE A 170 -14.55 14.70 -15.84
CA PHE A 170 -14.69 15.11 -14.45
C PHE A 170 -13.41 15.80 -13.96
N PHE A 171 -13.53 16.47 -12.82
CA PHE A 171 -12.40 16.92 -12.03
C PHE A 171 -12.63 16.60 -10.56
N PHE A 172 -11.54 16.49 -9.80
CA PHE A 172 -11.65 16.39 -8.35
C PHE A 172 -11.63 17.77 -7.72
N ARG A 173 -12.57 18.02 -6.82
CA ARG A 173 -12.56 19.20 -5.94
C ARG A 173 -12.22 18.75 -4.53
N LEU A 174 -11.11 19.25 -4.02
CA LEU A 174 -10.69 19.08 -2.65
C LEU A 174 -10.96 20.38 -1.89
N THR A 175 -11.98 20.36 -1.04
CA THR A 175 -12.28 21.48 -0.14
C THR A 175 -11.63 21.22 1.20
N VAL A 176 -10.86 22.19 1.70
CA VAL A 176 -10.33 22.19 3.06
C VAL A 176 -11.10 23.21 3.88
N GLU A 177 -11.67 22.78 4.99
CA GLU A 177 -12.48 23.61 5.87
C GLU A 177 -12.24 23.25 7.34
N ASN A 178 -12.48 24.19 8.25
CA ASN A 178 -12.44 23.93 9.68
C ASN A 178 -13.64 23.07 10.06
N TYR A 179 -13.42 22.07 10.91
CA TYR A 179 -14.46 21.20 11.43
C TYR A 179 -15.56 21.99 12.16
N ASP A 180 -15.17 22.86 13.10
CA ASP A 180 -16.11 23.66 13.90
C ASP A 180 -16.85 24.74 13.09
N ARG A 181 -16.36 25.04 11.87
CA ARG A 181 -16.94 26.05 10.97
C ARG A 181 -17.07 25.48 9.56
N ALA A 182 -17.51 24.24 9.47
CA ALA A 182 -17.74 23.57 8.20
C ALA A 182 -18.75 24.39 7.39
N ASN A 183 -18.40 24.65 6.13
CA ASN A 183 -19.24 25.40 5.21
C ASN A 183 -19.98 24.49 4.24
N ILE A 184 -19.44 23.30 3.98
CA ILE A 184 -20.16 22.29 3.21
C ILE A 184 -21.29 21.74 4.08
N ASP A 185 -22.52 21.87 3.59
CA ASP A 185 -23.66 21.18 4.18
C ASP A 185 -23.61 19.70 3.81
N LEU A 186 -22.95 18.92 4.67
CA LEU A 186 -22.85 17.47 4.52
C LEU A 186 -24.21 16.77 4.57
N THR A 187 -25.29 17.42 5.04
CA THR A 187 -26.64 16.83 4.99
C THR A 187 -27.23 16.86 3.57
N ALA A 188 -26.79 17.80 2.73
CA ALA A 188 -27.23 17.97 1.35
C ALA A 188 -26.29 17.29 0.34
N LEU A 189 -25.06 16.94 0.74
CA LEU A 189 -24.07 16.27 -0.10
C LEU A 189 -23.96 14.79 0.29
N PRO A 190 -24.30 13.83 -0.61
CA PRO A 190 -24.01 12.42 -0.38
C PRO A 190 -22.52 12.21 -0.13
N HIS A 191 -22.16 11.77 1.07
CA HIS A 191 -20.78 11.61 1.48
C HIS A 191 -20.59 10.35 2.32
N VAL A 192 -19.33 9.92 2.41
CA VAL A 192 -18.88 8.88 3.34
C VAL A 192 -17.62 9.35 4.04
N ILE A 193 -17.51 9.02 5.33
CA ILE A 193 -16.32 9.31 6.13
C ILE A 193 -15.29 8.22 5.85
N VAL A 194 -14.06 8.61 5.54
CA VAL A 194 -12.92 7.69 5.45
C VAL A 194 -12.42 7.41 6.86
N ASP A 195 -12.83 6.28 7.41
CA ASP A 195 -12.65 5.90 8.82
C ASP A 195 -11.36 5.09 9.08
N ASP A 196 -10.67 4.70 8.02
CA ASP A 196 -9.51 3.82 8.02
C ASP A 196 -8.23 4.55 7.54
N ILE A 197 -8.15 5.86 7.76
CA ILE A 197 -7.00 6.72 7.40
C ILE A 197 -5.67 6.17 7.96
N GLY A 198 -5.71 5.61 9.18
CA GLY A 198 -4.54 5.04 9.86
C GLY A 198 -4.22 3.59 9.51
N SER A 199 -5.04 2.91 8.71
CA SER A 199 -4.91 1.45 8.47
C SER A 199 -3.74 1.07 7.56
N ARG A 200 -3.02 2.06 7.01
CA ARG A 200 -1.98 1.88 6.01
C ARG A 200 -0.80 2.82 6.25
N ILE A 201 0.41 2.32 6.02
CA ILE A 201 1.63 3.13 6.07
C ILE A 201 2.19 3.30 4.66
N PHE A 202 2.17 4.54 4.16
CA PHE A 202 2.61 4.84 2.80
C PHE A 202 4.13 4.71 2.61
N ILE A 203 4.55 3.79 1.75
CA ILE A 203 5.95 3.67 1.32
C ILE A 203 6.24 4.76 0.29
N ALA A 204 6.96 5.81 0.72
CA ALA A 204 7.30 6.91 -0.16
C ALA A 204 8.23 6.44 -1.29
N GLY A 205 7.90 6.82 -2.53
CA GLY A 205 8.71 6.41 -3.70
C GLY A 205 8.55 4.94 -4.09
N SER A 206 7.48 4.26 -3.65
CA SER A 206 7.19 2.86 -3.99
C SER A 206 7.28 2.54 -5.49
N THR A 207 6.90 3.47 -6.38
CA THR A 207 7.09 3.29 -7.83
C THR A 207 8.58 3.13 -8.20
N LYS A 208 9.46 4.02 -7.72
CA LYS A 208 10.91 3.94 -8.02
C LYS A 208 11.55 2.71 -7.39
N ILE A 209 11.08 2.32 -6.21
CA ILE A 209 11.53 1.09 -5.55
C ILE A 209 11.11 -0.13 -6.38
N ALA A 210 9.86 -0.18 -6.84
CA ALA A 210 9.35 -1.24 -7.69
C ALA A 210 10.12 -1.32 -9.03
N GLU A 211 10.45 -0.17 -9.64
CA GLU A 211 11.30 -0.10 -10.83
C GLU A 211 12.70 -0.69 -10.56
N ALA A 212 13.34 -0.32 -9.45
CA ALA A 212 14.67 -0.81 -9.10
C ALA A 212 14.68 -2.34 -8.90
N ILE A 213 13.70 -2.88 -8.16
CA ILE A 213 13.58 -4.33 -7.95
C ILE A 213 13.26 -5.05 -9.28
N ASN A 214 12.34 -4.52 -10.09
CA ASN A 214 12.00 -5.08 -11.39
C ASN A 214 13.25 -5.19 -12.29
N ASN A 215 14.04 -4.12 -12.39
CA ASN A 215 15.27 -4.09 -13.17
C ASN A 215 16.33 -5.08 -12.64
N GLY A 216 16.43 -5.22 -11.32
CA GLY A 216 17.29 -6.20 -10.66
C GLY A 216 16.91 -7.64 -11.01
N ILE A 217 15.63 -7.97 -10.91
CA ILE A 217 15.07 -9.28 -11.27
C ILE A 217 15.27 -9.56 -12.75
N LEU A 218 14.93 -8.61 -13.63
CA LEU A 218 15.10 -8.76 -15.07
C LEU A 218 16.56 -9.03 -15.44
N SER A 219 17.49 -8.27 -14.86
CA SER A 219 18.92 -8.45 -15.09
C SER A 219 19.42 -9.82 -14.61
N ALA A 220 18.91 -10.32 -13.48
CA ALA A 220 19.23 -11.65 -12.96
C ALA A 220 18.64 -12.76 -13.84
N ALA A 221 17.38 -12.64 -14.24
CA ALA A 221 16.70 -13.58 -15.13
C ALA A 221 17.39 -13.67 -16.51
N GLN A 222 17.84 -12.54 -17.08
CA GLN A 222 18.62 -12.52 -18.32
C GLN A 222 19.97 -13.25 -18.22
N ARG A 223 20.56 -13.34 -17.02
CA ARG A 223 21.77 -14.13 -16.75
C ARG A 223 21.48 -15.60 -16.48
N GLY A 224 20.21 -16.03 -16.47
CA GLY A 224 19.80 -17.39 -16.15
C GLY A 224 19.75 -17.70 -14.65
N GLU A 225 19.80 -16.67 -13.79
CA GLU A 225 19.63 -16.84 -12.35
C GLU A 225 18.17 -17.14 -11.99
N LYS A 226 17.96 -17.78 -10.85
CA LYS A 226 16.62 -18.12 -10.31
C LYS A 226 16.20 -17.26 -9.12
N PHE A 227 17.05 -16.32 -8.74
CA PHE A 227 16.83 -15.47 -7.59
C PHE A 227 17.54 -14.12 -7.74
N TYR A 228 17.03 -13.14 -7.00
CA TYR A 228 17.59 -11.81 -6.83
C TYR A 228 17.60 -11.48 -5.34
N VAL A 229 18.63 -10.76 -4.89
CA VAL A 229 18.77 -10.35 -3.50
C VAL A 229 19.09 -8.86 -3.46
N GLU A 230 18.33 -8.15 -2.63
CA GLU A 230 18.63 -6.80 -2.20
C GLU A 230 19.06 -6.84 -0.73
N GLU A 231 20.22 -6.26 -0.41
CA GLU A 231 20.76 -6.20 0.95
C GLU A 231 20.54 -4.81 1.55
N ASN A 232 20.29 -4.74 2.86
CA ASN A 232 20.21 -3.47 3.57
C ASN A 232 21.61 -2.86 3.74
N ARG A 233 22.06 -2.17 2.70
CA ARG A 233 23.29 -1.37 2.69
C ARG A 233 23.03 0.02 3.27
N SER A 234 24.09 0.68 3.73
CA SER A 234 24.02 2.05 4.22
C SER A 234 23.26 2.96 3.25
N PHE A 235 22.28 3.71 3.76
CA PHE A 235 21.42 4.64 3.00
C PHE A 235 20.48 3.99 1.97
N SER A 236 20.09 2.73 2.19
CA SER A 236 19.12 2.08 1.32
C SER A 236 17.70 2.59 1.58
N LYS A 237 17.23 3.46 0.69
CA LYS A 237 15.91 4.09 0.77
C LYS A 237 14.75 3.09 0.88
N VAL A 238 14.85 1.92 0.24
CA VAL A 238 13.80 0.89 0.30
C VAL A 238 13.65 0.35 1.73
N PHE A 239 14.76 0.03 2.39
CA PHE A 239 14.73 -0.46 3.77
C PHE A 239 14.32 0.63 4.75
N GLU A 240 14.77 1.88 4.54
CA GLU A 240 14.31 3.03 5.35
C GLU A 240 12.79 3.24 5.29
N GLN A 241 12.14 2.99 4.14
CA GLN A 241 10.69 3.09 4.05
C GLN A 241 9.98 1.86 4.60
N ILE A 242 10.51 0.65 4.38
CA ILE A 242 9.90 -0.58 4.93
C ILE A 242 10.01 -0.60 6.46
N GLU A 243 11.08 -0.07 7.03
CA GLU A 243 11.24 0.03 8.49
C GLU A 243 10.13 0.85 9.16
N LYS A 244 9.49 1.76 8.41
CA LYS A 244 8.32 2.51 8.88
C LYS A 244 7.03 1.70 8.88
N THR A 245 6.95 0.60 8.12
CA THR A 245 5.77 -0.28 8.11
C THR A 245 5.80 -1.20 9.33
N PRO A 246 4.70 -1.92 9.64
CA PRO A 246 4.70 -2.83 10.77
C PRO A 246 5.68 -4.00 10.62
N LEU A 247 6.28 -4.22 9.44
CA LEU A 247 7.35 -5.21 9.25
C LEU A 247 8.61 -4.83 10.04
N GLY A 248 8.90 -3.54 10.21
CA GLY A 248 10.08 -3.06 10.94
C GLY A 248 11.37 -3.31 10.18
N LYS A 249 12.49 -3.37 10.91
CA LYS A 249 13.83 -3.43 10.33
C LYS A 249 14.10 -4.78 9.67
N LEU A 250 14.39 -4.75 8.37
CA LEU A 250 14.85 -5.89 7.58
C LEU A 250 16.34 -5.75 7.23
N ASP A 251 17.04 -6.87 7.15
CA ASP A 251 18.43 -6.96 6.68
C ASP A 251 18.49 -7.25 5.17
N GLN A 252 17.45 -7.89 4.61
CA GLN A 252 17.47 -8.39 3.23
C GLN A 252 16.07 -8.52 2.65
N ILE A 253 15.94 -8.30 1.33
CA ILE A 253 14.80 -8.71 0.52
C ILE A 253 15.31 -9.78 -0.46
N SER A 254 14.69 -10.96 -0.43
CA SER A 254 15.02 -12.07 -1.33
C SER A 254 13.87 -12.33 -2.27
N VAL A 255 14.16 -12.41 -3.57
CA VAL A 255 13.18 -12.71 -4.60
C VAL A 255 13.58 -14.00 -5.30
N PHE A 256 12.66 -14.94 -5.42
CA PHE A 256 12.82 -16.24 -6.08
C PHE A 256 11.75 -16.41 -7.15
N TRP A 257 12.03 -17.19 -8.18
CA TRP A 257 11.05 -17.47 -9.23
C TRP A 257 11.25 -18.84 -9.88
N ASP A 258 10.18 -19.32 -10.52
CA ASP A 258 10.21 -20.51 -11.36
C ASP A 258 10.63 -20.17 -12.81
N LYS A 259 10.76 -21.22 -13.63
CA LYS A 259 11.13 -21.04 -15.04
C LYS A 259 10.04 -20.28 -15.82
N THR A 260 8.77 -20.55 -15.53
CA THR A 260 7.63 -19.92 -16.20
C THR A 260 7.69 -18.40 -16.06
N PHE A 261 7.86 -17.90 -14.84
CA PHE A 261 7.99 -16.47 -14.57
C PHE A 261 9.25 -15.89 -15.22
N SER A 262 10.38 -16.59 -15.18
CA SER A 262 11.62 -16.14 -15.83
C SER A 262 11.44 -15.96 -17.34
N ASP A 263 10.75 -16.89 -18.00
CA ASP A 263 10.53 -16.86 -19.45
C ASP A 263 9.53 -15.74 -19.84
N GLU A 264 8.62 -15.39 -18.94
CA GLU A 264 7.65 -14.30 -19.11
C GLU A 264 8.31 -12.92 -18.88
N ILE A 265 8.97 -12.71 -17.74
CA ILE A 265 9.52 -11.40 -17.37
C ILE A 265 10.59 -10.90 -18.35
N VAL A 266 11.37 -11.82 -18.94
CA VAL A 266 12.39 -11.48 -19.94
C VAL A 266 11.77 -10.99 -21.25
N LYS A 267 10.54 -11.39 -21.56
CA LYS A 267 9.81 -10.98 -22.79
C LYS A 267 8.96 -9.74 -22.58
N THR A 268 8.53 -9.49 -21.35
CA THR A 268 7.66 -8.36 -21.00
C THR A 268 8.45 -7.04 -20.97
N ASN A 269 7.84 -5.98 -21.49
CA ASN A 269 8.43 -4.64 -21.38
C ASN A 269 8.51 -4.23 -19.89
N PRO A 270 9.64 -3.69 -19.40
CA PRO A 270 9.76 -3.26 -18.01
C PRO A 270 8.64 -2.33 -17.53
N VAL A 271 8.12 -1.47 -18.41
CA VAL A 271 7.01 -0.54 -18.10
C VAL A 271 5.70 -1.31 -17.86
N GLU A 272 5.46 -2.37 -18.63
CA GLU A 272 4.26 -3.22 -18.50
C GLU A 272 4.34 -4.14 -17.27
N ALA A 273 5.55 -4.52 -16.86
CA ALA A 273 5.78 -5.34 -15.66
C ALA A 273 5.69 -4.54 -14.36
N LEU A 274 5.95 -3.22 -14.40
CA LEU A 274 6.01 -2.36 -13.22
C LEU A 274 4.75 -2.43 -12.32
N PRO A 275 3.50 -2.45 -12.84
CA PRO A 275 2.31 -2.62 -12.03
C PRO A 275 2.33 -3.88 -11.14
N LEU A 276 2.89 -5.00 -11.62
CA LEU A 276 2.98 -6.24 -10.83
C LEU A 276 3.85 -6.04 -9.59
N PHE A 277 5.01 -5.42 -9.75
CA PHE A 277 5.91 -5.12 -8.63
C PHE A 277 5.35 -4.06 -7.69
N LYS A 278 4.61 -3.09 -8.23
CA LYS A 278 3.94 -2.11 -7.39
C LYS A 278 2.87 -2.74 -6.50
N LYS A 279 2.07 -3.69 -7.02
CA LYS A 279 1.11 -4.45 -6.20
C LYS A 279 1.79 -5.12 -4.99
N ILE A 280 3.00 -5.64 -5.15
CA ILE A 280 3.75 -6.26 -4.06
C ILE A 280 4.04 -5.27 -2.93
N PHE A 281 4.50 -4.06 -3.26
CA PHE A 281 4.76 -3.05 -2.24
C PHE A 281 3.49 -2.55 -1.56
N LEU A 282 2.39 -2.42 -2.31
CA LEU A 282 1.10 -2.04 -1.74
C LEU A 282 0.63 -3.02 -0.66
N ILE A 283 0.93 -4.32 -0.81
CA ILE A 283 0.63 -5.32 0.22
C ILE A 283 1.37 -5.01 1.53
N LEU A 284 2.63 -4.57 1.46
CA LEU A 284 3.45 -4.29 2.64
C LEU A 284 3.00 -3.03 3.39
N GLU A 285 2.20 -2.17 2.74
CA GLU A 285 1.66 -0.96 3.34
C GLU A 285 0.45 -1.28 4.24
N ASP A 286 -0.22 -2.41 4.02
CA ASP A 286 -1.38 -2.87 4.78
C ASP A 286 -0.97 -3.43 6.14
N GLN A 287 -1.53 -2.87 7.22
CA GLN A 287 -1.15 -3.25 8.58
C GLN A 287 -1.55 -4.66 8.96
N GLU A 288 -2.72 -5.12 8.55
CA GLU A 288 -3.21 -6.46 8.88
C GLU A 288 -2.38 -7.51 8.14
N ILE A 289 -2.08 -7.30 6.87
CA ILE A 289 -1.21 -8.21 6.13
C ILE A 289 0.19 -8.27 6.76
N ALA A 290 0.78 -7.12 7.12
CA ALA A 290 2.08 -7.07 7.77
C ALA A 290 2.10 -7.80 9.13
N LYS A 291 1.00 -7.72 9.88
CA LYS A 291 0.80 -8.46 11.14
C LYS A 291 0.79 -9.97 10.91
N TYR A 292 0.01 -10.47 9.95
CA TYR A 292 0.00 -11.91 9.62
C TYR A 292 1.36 -12.42 9.15
N LEU A 293 2.10 -11.61 8.38
CA LEU A 293 3.46 -11.96 7.99
C LEU A 293 4.39 -12.11 9.21
N LYS A 294 4.26 -11.24 10.22
CA LYS A 294 5.01 -11.33 11.49
C LYS A 294 4.59 -12.50 12.39
N GLU A 295 3.33 -12.90 12.31
CA GLU A 295 2.85 -14.11 13.00
C GLU A 295 3.33 -15.41 12.31
N GLY A 296 4.07 -15.29 11.21
CA GLY A 296 4.69 -16.40 10.48
C GLY A 296 3.81 -17.01 9.39
N PHE A 297 2.67 -16.38 9.07
CA PHE A 297 1.83 -16.83 7.95
C PHE A 297 2.48 -16.49 6.61
N THR A 298 2.21 -17.32 5.60
CA THR A 298 2.55 -17.02 4.20
C THR A 298 1.35 -16.42 3.50
N VAL A 299 1.54 -15.29 2.85
CA VAL A 299 0.51 -14.66 2.01
C VAL A 299 0.79 -14.97 0.55
N ARG A 300 -0.17 -15.56 -0.16
CA ARG A 300 -0.11 -15.75 -1.60
C ARG A 300 -0.98 -14.71 -2.29
N ALA A 301 -0.35 -13.78 -2.99
CA ALA A 301 -1.05 -12.76 -3.76
C ALA A 301 -1.08 -13.12 -5.25
N ARG A 302 -2.27 -13.15 -5.85
CA ARG A 302 -2.45 -13.31 -7.30
C ARG A 302 -2.36 -11.94 -7.96
N LEU A 303 -1.36 -11.73 -8.81
CA LEU A 303 -1.06 -10.44 -9.43
C LEU A 303 -1.62 -10.33 -10.85
N ALA A 304 -1.59 -11.45 -11.58
CA ALA A 304 -2.19 -11.68 -12.90
C ALA A 304 -2.72 -13.13 -12.97
N ASP A 305 -3.26 -13.55 -14.11
CA ASP A 305 -3.85 -14.90 -14.25
C ASP A 305 -2.83 -16.02 -14.02
N GLU A 306 -1.62 -15.88 -14.57
CA GLU A 306 -0.54 -16.88 -14.45
C GLU A 306 0.59 -16.44 -13.50
N VAL A 307 0.43 -15.29 -12.82
CA VAL A 307 1.45 -14.73 -11.94
C VAL A 307 0.92 -14.60 -10.52
N ALA A 308 1.48 -15.41 -9.62
CA ALA A 308 1.24 -15.32 -8.19
C ALA A 308 2.57 -15.15 -7.43
N VAL A 309 2.54 -14.48 -6.29
CA VAL A 309 3.71 -14.32 -5.42
C VAL A 309 3.38 -14.81 -4.02
N TYR A 310 4.25 -15.64 -3.47
CA TYR A 310 4.23 -16.02 -2.06
C TYR A 310 5.13 -15.07 -1.28
N ILE A 311 4.60 -14.53 -0.19
CA ILE A 311 5.22 -13.52 0.66
C ILE A 311 5.34 -14.10 2.06
N ASP A 312 6.55 -14.13 2.59
CA ASP A 312 6.81 -14.62 3.94
C ASP A 312 8.07 -14.00 4.55
N LEU A 313 8.12 -13.97 5.88
CA LEU A 313 9.28 -13.53 6.65
C LEU A 313 10.15 -14.72 7.08
N SER A 314 11.45 -14.46 7.23
CA SER A 314 12.40 -15.50 7.64
C SER A 314 13.58 -14.93 8.43
N ARG A 315 14.34 -15.83 9.07
CA ARG A 315 15.48 -15.48 9.94
C ARG A 315 15.11 -14.53 11.09
N LEU A 316 14.02 -14.85 11.79
CA LEU A 316 13.44 -14.02 12.85
C LEU A 316 13.06 -12.63 12.30
N ASP A 317 12.21 -12.63 11.28
CA ASP A 317 11.67 -11.44 10.63
C ASP A 317 12.68 -10.49 9.95
N ARG A 318 13.96 -10.89 9.86
CA ARG A 318 15.01 -10.05 9.24
C ARG A 318 15.05 -10.13 7.72
N VAL A 319 14.42 -11.13 7.10
CA VAL A 319 14.44 -11.31 5.65
C VAL A 319 13.03 -11.45 5.12
N LEU A 320 12.65 -10.51 4.23
CA LEU A 320 11.40 -10.56 3.48
C LEU A 320 11.61 -11.34 2.19
N ASN A 321 10.77 -12.34 1.96
CA ASN A 321 10.87 -13.22 0.80
C ASN A 321 9.68 -13.03 -0.13
N PHE A 322 9.97 -12.95 -1.42
CA PHE A 322 9.01 -12.97 -2.51
C PHE A 322 9.31 -14.17 -3.39
N SER A 323 8.40 -15.14 -3.51
CA SER A 323 8.59 -16.30 -4.37
C SER A 323 7.51 -16.31 -5.45
N PHE A 324 7.90 -16.07 -6.71
CA PHE A 324 6.99 -16.04 -7.84
C PHE A 324 6.66 -17.46 -8.32
N ASN A 325 5.37 -17.72 -8.48
CA ASN A 325 4.69 -18.93 -8.96
C ASN A 325 4.91 -20.21 -8.14
N VAL A 326 6.01 -20.31 -7.39
CA VAL A 326 6.34 -21.46 -6.55
C VAL A 326 6.61 -20.99 -5.13
N LYS A 327 5.98 -21.65 -4.16
CA LYS A 327 6.25 -21.42 -2.73
C LYS A 327 7.65 -21.92 -2.41
N ARG A 328 8.48 -21.12 -1.72
CA ARG A 328 9.81 -21.59 -1.31
C ARG A 328 9.66 -22.77 -0.34
N THR A 329 10.59 -23.71 -0.42
CA THR A 329 10.66 -24.81 0.54
C THR A 329 11.22 -24.28 1.86
N THR A 330 10.38 -24.21 2.89
CA THR A 330 10.82 -24.02 4.27
C THR A 330 11.12 -25.38 4.87
N LEU A 331 12.37 -25.60 5.24
CA LEU A 331 12.76 -26.79 6.00
C LEU A 331 12.48 -26.52 7.47
N ASP A 332 11.64 -27.35 8.07
CA ASP A 332 11.37 -27.28 9.50
C ASP A 332 12.52 -27.92 10.31
N LEU A 333 12.49 -27.68 11.63
CA LEU A 333 13.44 -28.31 12.56
C LEU A 333 13.42 -29.83 12.42
N ASP A 334 12.25 -30.43 12.20
CA ASP A 334 12.10 -31.88 12.03
C ASP A 334 12.88 -32.39 10.81
N HIS A 335 12.91 -31.66 9.70
CA HIS A 335 13.72 -31.99 8.54
C HIS A 335 15.22 -32.02 8.88
N TYR A 336 15.70 -31.07 9.68
CA TYR A 336 17.09 -31.06 10.12
C TYR A 336 17.39 -32.16 11.16
N LEU A 337 16.46 -32.39 12.09
CA LEU A 337 16.56 -33.44 13.11
C LEU A 337 16.62 -34.83 12.47
N LYS A 338 15.80 -35.11 11.45
CA LYS A 338 15.84 -36.37 10.68
C LYS A 338 17.20 -36.65 10.03
N ARG A 339 17.99 -35.61 9.76
CA ARG A 339 19.36 -35.73 9.24
C ARG A 339 20.41 -35.91 10.36
N MET A 340 20.00 -35.80 11.63
CA MET A 340 20.81 -35.94 12.83
C MET A 340 20.15 -36.94 13.81
N PRO A 341 20.20 -38.25 13.54
CA PRO A 341 19.40 -39.26 14.26
C PRO A 341 19.66 -39.31 15.78
N ILE A 342 20.86 -38.93 16.22
CA ILE A 342 21.22 -38.85 17.64
C ILE A 342 20.52 -37.66 18.30
N LEU A 343 20.54 -36.49 17.65
CA LEU A 343 19.89 -35.28 18.15
C LEU A 343 18.36 -35.42 18.11
N GLU A 344 17.82 -36.07 17.09
CA GLU A 344 16.39 -36.40 16.99
C GLU A 344 15.92 -37.28 18.15
N LYS A 345 16.67 -38.33 18.50
CA LYS A 345 16.37 -39.17 19.68
C LYS A 345 16.38 -38.38 20.99
N ILE A 346 17.36 -37.48 21.14
CA ILE A 346 17.47 -36.59 22.30
C ILE A 346 16.27 -35.62 22.34
N ALA A 347 15.95 -34.95 21.24
CA ALA A 347 14.83 -34.02 21.13
C ALA A 347 13.47 -34.70 21.39
N ASN A 348 13.29 -35.93 20.90
CA ASN A 348 12.10 -36.76 21.13
C ASN A 348 12.07 -37.43 22.52
N ARG A 349 13.03 -37.11 23.39
CA ARG A 349 13.18 -37.66 24.75
C ARG A 349 13.34 -39.19 24.81
N GLU A 350 13.64 -39.84 23.69
CA GLU A 350 14.03 -41.24 23.65
C GLU A 350 15.45 -41.37 24.23
N ASN A 351 15.54 -41.63 25.54
CA ASN A 351 16.75 -41.70 26.39
C ASN A 351 17.17 -40.41 27.14
N HIS A 352 16.25 -39.48 27.40
CA HIS A 352 16.59 -38.34 28.27
C HIS A 352 16.66 -38.75 29.76
N LYS A 353 17.88 -38.80 30.32
CA LYS A 353 18.14 -38.80 31.78
C LYS A 353 18.60 -37.43 32.31
N PHE A 354 18.70 -36.42 31.45
CA PHE A 354 19.14 -35.09 31.84
C PHE A 354 17.93 -34.21 32.19
N ASP A 355 17.89 -33.78 33.45
CA ASP A 355 17.04 -32.71 33.94
C ASP A 355 17.64 -31.37 33.51
N LEU A 356 16.88 -30.61 32.72
CA LEU A 356 17.27 -29.29 32.22
C LEU A 356 16.58 -28.15 33.00
N ALA A 357 15.97 -28.45 34.17
CA ALA A 357 15.31 -27.44 35.00
C ALA A 357 16.24 -26.30 35.44
N GLU A 358 17.56 -26.51 35.45
CA GLU A 358 18.56 -25.48 35.76
C GLU A 358 19.30 -24.92 34.52
N PHE A 359 18.96 -25.38 33.31
CA PHE A 359 19.62 -24.97 32.07
C PHE A 359 18.90 -23.78 31.43
N ASN A 360 19.33 -22.57 31.78
CA ASN A 360 18.93 -21.36 31.06
C ASN A 360 19.71 -21.27 29.73
N VAL A 361 19.01 -21.43 28.62
CA VAL A 361 19.54 -21.08 27.29
C VAL A 361 19.12 -19.62 27.04
N PHE A 362 20.12 -18.74 26.96
CA PHE A 362 19.98 -17.30 26.76
C PHE A 362 19.32 -16.93 25.43
#